data_AF-A0A7X0J9C3-F1
#
_entry.id   AF-A0A7X0J9C3-F1
#
_cell.length_a   1.000
_cell.length_b   1.000
_cell.length_c   1.000
_cell.angle_alpha   90.00
_cell.angle_beta   90.00
_cell.angle_gamma   90.00
#
_symmetry.space_group_name_H-M   'P 1'
#
loop_
_entity.id
_entity.type
_entity.pdbx_description
1 polymer ?
#
loop_
_entity_poly.entity_id
_entity_poly.type
_entity_poly.pdbx_seq_one_letter_code
_entity_poly.pdbx_strand_id
1 'polypeptide(L)' 'MDLPADEGGAFICSMECTFCADCADALDETCPNCGGELLDRPARVGKTLKTYPAAAERRFRA' A
#
# COMPACT_ATOMS: atom_id res chain seq x y z
N MET A 1 -7.13 -2.80 8.57
CA MET A 1 -6.07 -3.81 8.53
C MET A 1 -4.73 -3.12 8.59
N ASP A 2 -3.74 -3.70 9.27
CA ASP A 2 -2.35 -3.23 9.19
C ASP A 2 -1.68 -3.83 7.95
N LEU A 3 -0.96 -2.99 7.20
CA LEU A 3 -0.22 -3.36 5.99
C LEU A 3 1.27 -3.09 6.25
N PRO A 4 2.00 -4.04 6.87
CA PRO A 4 3.39 -3.87 7.20
C PRO A 4 4.23 -3.57 5.94
N ALA A 5 5.30 -2.80 6.10
CA ALA A 5 6.09 -2.37 4.95
C ALA A 5 7.05 -3.45 4.43
N ASP A 6 7.29 -4.50 5.20
CA ASP A 6 8.23 -5.58 4.93
C ASP A 6 7.58 -6.89 4.50
N GLU A 7 6.25 -6.93 4.39
CA GLU A 7 5.48 -8.07 3.89
C GLU A 7 4.64 -7.68 2.66
N GLY A 8 4.16 -8.69 1.93
CA GLY A 8 3.21 -8.52 0.84
C GLY A 8 1.77 -8.29 1.32
N GLY A 9 0.82 -8.22 0.38
CA GLY A 9 -0.61 -8.07 0.69
C GLY A 9 -1.11 -6.62 0.70
N ALA A 10 -0.27 -5.67 0.31
CA ALA A 10 -0.65 -4.31 0.00
C ALA A 10 -0.54 -4.08 -1.52
N PHE A 11 -1.47 -3.33 -2.09
CA PHE A 11 -1.49 -2.93 -3.49
C PHE A 11 -1.34 -1.42 -3.58
N ILE A 12 -0.68 -0.92 -4.62
CA ILE A 12 -0.37 0.49 -4.81
C ILE A 12 -0.64 0.92 -6.26
N CYS A 13 -1.14 2.15 -6.46
CA CYS A 13 -1.24 2.78 -7.78
C CYS A 13 -0.10 3.78 -8.05
N SER A 14 -0.04 4.32 -9.27
CA SER A 14 0.96 5.34 -9.67
C SER A 14 0.91 6.64 -8.86
N MET A 15 -0.22 6.94 -8.23
CA MET A 15 -0.42 8.09 -7.33
C MET A 15 -0.21 7.71 -5.85
N GLU A 16 0.41 6.55 -5.60
CA GLU A 16 0.76 6.06 -4.27
C GLU A 16 -0.43 5.84 -3.30
N CYS A 17 -1.65 5.72 -3.83
CA CYS A 17 -2.78 5.21 -3.04
C CYS A 17 -2.52 3.74 -2.72
N THR A 18 -2.67 3.35 -1.45
CA THR A 18 -2.41 1.97 -1.00
C THR A 18 -3.68 1.32 -0.47
N PHE A 19 -3.93 0.07 -0.88
CA PHE A 19 -5.08 -0.74 -0.47
C PHE A 19 -4.62 -2.13 0.00
N CYS A 20 -5.42 -2.85 0.80
CA CYS A 20 -5.14 -4.26 1.10
C CYS A 20 -5.55 -5.15 -0.08
N ALA A 21 -5.07 -6.39 -0.09
CA ALA A 21 -5.43 -7.39 -1.11
C ALA A 21 -6.94 -7.52 -1.30
N ASP A 22 -7.71 -7.68 -0.22
CA ASP A 22 -9.18 -7.80 -0.30
C ASP A 22 -9.84 -6.55 -0.92
N CYS A 23 -9.30 -5.36 -0.65
CA CYS A 23 -9.82 -4.13 -1.25
C CYS A 23 -9.45 -4.03 -2.73
N ALA A 24 -8.23 -4.42 -3.11
CA ALA A 24 -7.81 -4.41 -4.52
C ALA A 24 -8.64 -5.40 -5.35
N ASP A 25 -8.92 -6.59 -4.81
CA ASP A 25 -9.78 -7.60 -5.42
C ASP A 25 -11.22 -7.07 -5.60
N ALA A 26 -11.80 -6.47 -4.55
CA ALA A 26 -13.13 -5.86 -4.63
C ALA A 26 -13.21 -4.66 -5.61
N LEU A 27 -12.07 -4.07 -5.95
CA LEU A 27 -11.94 -2.96 -6.88
C LEU A 27 -11.51 -3.40 -8.30
N ASP A 28 -11.44 -4.70 -8.57
CA ASP A 28 -10.99 -5.27 -9.85
C ASP A 28 -9.63 -4.69 -10.28
N GLU A 29 -8.70 -4.63 -9.31
CA GLU A 29 -7.35 -4.07 -9.47
C GLU A 29 -7.33 -2.64 -10.05
N THR A 30 -8.41 -1.88 -9.85
CA THR A 30 -8.56 -0.51 -10.37
C THR A 30 -8.68 0.50 -9.24
N CYS A 31 -7.80 1.51 -9.22
CA CYS A 31 -7.78 2.52 -8.17
C CYS A 31 -8.98 3.47 -8.29
N PRO A 32 -9.85 3.60 -7.27
CA PRO A 32 -11.03 4.46 -7.32
C PRO A 32 -10.69 5.96 -7.29
N ASN A 33 -9.48 6.33 -6.90
CA ASN A 33 -9.06 7.72 -6.78
C ASN A 33 -8.44 8.27 -8.07
N CYS A 34 -7.67 7.46 -8.79
CA CYS A 34 -6.97 7.91 -10.01
C CYS A 34 -7.38 7.17 -11.29
N GLY A 35 -8.13 6.07 -11.19
CA GLY A 35 -8.55 5.24 -12.34
C GLY A 35 -7.43 4.40 -12.96
N GLY A 36 -6.23 4.36 -12.35
CA GLY A 36 -5.13 3.51 -12.79
C GLY A 36 -5.14 2.12 -12.16
N GLU A 37 -4.23 1.26 -12.60
CA GLU A 37 -4.05 -0.10 -12.05
C GLU A 37 -3.54 -0.08 -10.59
N LEU A 38 -3.97 -1.08 -9.82
CA LEU A 38 -3.46 -1.45 -8.52
C LEU A 38 -2.55 -2.66 -8.69
N LEU A 39 -1.28 -2.49 -8.37
CA LEU A 39 -0.28 -3.56 -8.44
C LEU A 39 0.25 -3.89 -7.05
N ASP A 40 0.81 -5.09 -6.88
CA ASP A 40 1.48 -5.49 -5.64
C ASP A 40 2.52 -4.44 -5.23
N ARG A 41 2.39 -3.94 -4.00
CA ARG A 41 3.31 -2.98 -3.41
C ARG A 41 4.61 -3.70 -3.05
N PRO A 42 5.77 -3.28 -3.59
CA PRO A 42 7.04 -3.90 -3.25
C PRO A 42 7.36 -3.74 -1.76
N ALA A 43 7.73 -4.86 -1.11
CA ALA A 43 8.14 -4.86 0.28
C ALA A 43 9.49 -4.14 0.46
N ARG A 44 9.57 -3.25 1.46
CA ARG A 44 10.83 -2.67 1.93
C ARG A 44 11.51 -3.63 2.88
N VAL A 45 12.67 -4.14 2.49
CA VAL A 45 13.46 -5.10 3.28
C VAL A 45 14.85 -4.58 3.61
N GLY A 46 15.47 -5.16 4.65
CA GLY A 46 16.87 -4.96 4.99
C GLY A 46 17.24 -3.50 5.30
N LYS A 47 18.24 -2.97 4.58
CA LYS A 47 18.74 -1.60 4.78
C LYS A 47 17.67 -0.55 4.46
N THR A 48 16.88 -0.78 3.41
CA THR A 48 15.86 0.17 2.97
C THR A 48 14.79 0.38 4.04
N LEU A 49 14.35 -0.69 4.71
CA LEU A 49 13.40 -0.57 5.81
C LEU A 49 13.97 0.18 7.02
N LYS A 50 15.24 -0.05 7.34
CA LYS A 50 15.92 0.63 8.46
C LYS A 50 16.08 2.14 8.19
N THR A 51 16.42 2.51 6.97
CA THR A 51 16.60 3.92 6.58
C THR A 51 15.26 4.63 6.36
N TYR A 52 14.27 3.92 5.83
CA TYR A 52 12.93 4.43 5.56
C TYR A 52 11.90 3.50 6.21
N PRO A 53 11.58 3.68 7.50
CA PRO A 53 10.57 2.86 8.17
C PRO A 53 9.15 3.20 7.69
N ALA A 54 8.17 2.37 8.08
CA ALA A 54 6.76 2.74 8.00
C ALA A 54 6.42 3.83 9.02
N ALA A 55 5.36 4.58 8.77
CA ALA A 55 4.81 5.46 9.79
C ALA A 55 4.32 4.62 10.98
N ALA A 56 4.75 4.98 12.19
CA ALA A 56 4.36 4.27 13.42
C ALA A 56 2.91 4.59 13.85
N GLU A 57 2.39 5.73 13.43
CA GLU A 57 1.07 6.23 13.81
C GLU A 57 0.17 6.37 12.60
N ARG A 58 -1.07 5.90 12.72
CA ARG A 58 -2.10 6.09 11.69
C ARG A 58 -2.56 7.54 11.70
N ARG A 59 -2.69 8.10 10.50
CA ARG A 59 -3.15 9.48 10.30
C ARG A 59 -4.51 9.46 9.62
N PHE A 60 -5.48 10.12 10.23
CA PHE A 60 -6.81 10.32 9.67
C PHE A 60 -6.99 11.82 9.38
N ARG A 61 -7.52 12.15 8.21
CA ARG A 61 -7.99 13.51 7.94
C ARG A 61 -9.44 13.59 8.42
N ALA A 62 -9.76 14.65 9.17
CA ALA A 62 -11.11 14.94 9.64
C ALA A 62 -12.01 15.42 8.50
#